data_AF-A0A177HUR7-F1
#
_entry.id   AF-A0A177HUR7-F1
#
_cell.length_a   1.000
_cell.length_b   1.000
_cell.length_c   1.000
_cell.angle_alpha   90.00
_cell.angle_beta   90.00
_cell.angle_gamma   90.00
#
_symmetry.space_group_name_H-M   'P 1'
#
loop_
_entity.id
_entity.type
_entity.pdbx_description
1 polymer ?
#
loop_
_entity_poly.entity_id
_entity_poly.type
_entity_poly.pdbx_seq_one_letter_code
_entity_poly.pdbx_strand_id
1 'polypeptide(L)'
;MVDPEVQERITARRAELDELEEQLVKQLSEVRAERDELAVAVRVWQRMSEQLADERAQAGSPVVQVAGRAVRLVPDRAPGVDESVLPADYQRILAAVRQAGGPVATRQIGEVLGSWTWGCGASWNRCGRS
;
A
#
# COMPACT_ATOMS: atom_id res chain seq x y z
N MET A 1 -72.30 10.33 -11.77
CA MET A 1 -71.84 9.71 -10.52
C MET A 1 -70.69 8.79 -10.88
N VAL A 2 -69.54 8.93 -10.22
CA VAL A 2 -68.43 7.99 -10.42
C VAL A 2 -68.81 6.67 -9.74
N ASP A 3 -68.53 5.57 -10.42
CA ASP A 3 -68.76 4.22 -9.92
C ASP A 3 -68.00 4.00 -8.60
N PRO A 4 -68.65 3.52 -7.52
CA PRO A 4 -68.00 3.28 -6.23
C PRO A 4 -66.77 2.38 -6.33
N GLU A 5 -66.77 1.37 -7.21
CA GLU A 5 -65.62 0.48 -7.39
C GLU A 5 -64.38 1.22 -7.94
N VAL A 6 -64.61 2.14 -8.87
CA VAL A 6 -63.53 3.00 -9.43
C VAL A 6 -62.97 3.92 -8.34
N GLN A 7 -63.83 4.45 -7.47
CA GLN A 7 -63.40 5.29 -6.36
C GLN A 7 -62.53 4.52 -5.36
N GLU A 8 -62.92 3.29 -5.00
CA GLU A 8 -62.15 2.43 -4.11
C GLU A 8 -60.77 2.12 -4.69
N ARG A 9 -60.68 1.76 -5.98
CA ARG A 9 -59.39 1.51 -6.65
C ARG A 9 -58.48 2.74 -6.67
N ILE A 10 -59.05 3.93 -6.85
CA ILE A 10 -58.27 5.18 -6.79
C ILE A 10 -57.75 5.42 -5.37
N THR A 11 -58.56 5.18 -4.33
CA THR A 11 -58.12 5.36 -2.95
C THR A 11 -57.04 4.35 -2.55
N ALA A 12 -57.19 3.08 -2.94
CA ALA A 12 -56.19 2.05 -2.69
C ALA A 12 -54.86 2.40 -3.38
N ARG A 13 -54.91 2.82 -4.66
CA ARG A 13 -53.69 3.17 -5.39
C ARG A 13 -52.99 4.40 -4.82
N ARG A 14 -53.72 5.36 -4.24
CA ARG A 14 -53.12 6.51 -3.54
C ARG A 14 -52.38 6.07 -2.29
N ALA A 15 -52.99 5.23 -1.47
CA ALA A 15 -52.33 4.69 -0.28
C ALA A 15 -51.06 3.89 -0.63
N GLU A 16 -51.10 3.09 -1.70
CA GLU A 16 -49.92 2.38 -2.20
C GLU A 16 -48.80 3.34 -2.65
N LEU A 17 -49.14 4.46 -3.29
CA LEU A 17 -48.17 5.47 -3.72
C LEU A 17 -47.58 6.22 -2.53
N ASP A 18 -48.41 6.55 -1.52
CA ASP A 18 -47.97 7.21 -0.29
C ASP A 18 -46.97 6.31 0.47
N GLU A 19 -47.23 5.01 0.57
CA GLU A 19 -46.30 4.05 1.19
C GLU A 19 -44.97 3.96 0.42
N LEU A 20 -45.02 3.93 -0.92
CA LEU A 20 -43.81 3.93 -1.75
C LEU A 20 -43.03 5.25 -1.60
N GLU A 21 -43.71 6.38 -1.48
CA GLU A 21 -43.08 7.67 -1.23
C GLU A 21 -42.34 7.67 0.11
N GLU A 22 -42.98 7.18 1.17
CA GLU A 22 -42.34 7.04 2.49
C GLU A 22 -41.07 6.17 2.43
N GLN A 23 -41.14 5.03 1.73
CA GLN A 23 -39.98 4.14 1.55
C GLN A 23 -38.85 4.82 0.77
N LEU A 24 -39.16 5.53 -0.31
CA LEU A 24 -38.16 6.25 -1.11
C LEU A 24 -37.52 7.40 -0.33
N VAL A 25 -38.30 8.14 0.46
CA VAL A 25 -37.78 9.20 1.34
C VAL A 25 -36.80 8.62 2.35
N LYS A 26 -37.13 7.46 2.93
CA LYS A 26 -36.23 6.74 3.85
C LYS A 26 -34.93 6.35 3.15
N GLN A 27 -34.98 5.70 2.00
CA GLN A 27 -33.78 5.30 1.25
C GLN A 27 -32.92 6.50 0.85
N LEU A 28 -33.55 7.60 0.42
CA LEU A 28 -32.84 8.83 0.07
C LEU A 28 -32.10 9.42 1.28
N SER A 29 -32.69 9.32 2.47
CA SER A 29 -32.05 9.78 3.71
C SER A 29 -30.83 8.94 4.07
N GLU A 30 -30.89 7.62 3.89
CA GLU A 30 -29.78 6.69 4.11
C GLU A 30 -28.63 6.97 3.12
N VAL A 31 -28.94 7.10 1.82
CA VAL A 31 -27.95 7.43 0.79
C VAL A 31 -27.30 8.80 1.05
N ARG A 32 -28.05 9.78 1.56
CA ARG A 32 -27.48 11.08 1.94
C ARG A 32 -26.51 10.95 3.12
N ALA A 33 -26.88 10.17 4.14
CA ALA A 33 -26.00 9.92 5.28
C ALA A 33 -24.69 9.24 4.86
N GLU A 34 -24.77 8.20 4.01
CA GLU A 34 -23.56 7.54 3.48
C GLU A 34 -22.68 8.49 2.68
N ARG A 35 -23.28 9.36 1.85
CA ARG A 35 -22.53 10.37 1.10
C ARG A 35 -21.80 11.36 2.00
N ASP A 36 -22.40 11.73 3.13
CA ASP A 36 -21.77 12.61 4.11
C ASP A 36 -20.58 11.91 4.80
N GLU A 37 -20.72 10.62 5.15
CA GLU A 37 -19.62 9.80 5.66
C GLU A 37 -18.47 9.68 4.65
N LEU A 38 -18.79 9.41 3.39
CA LEU A 38 -17.79 9.35 2.32
C LEU A 38 -17.09 10.69 2.12
N ALA A 39 -17.81 11.81 2.22
CA ALA A 39 -17.20 13.14 2.15
C ALA A 39 -16.23 13.40 3.33
N VAL A 40 -16.49 12.83 4.51
CA VAL A 40 -15.53 12.84 5.62
C VAL A 40 -14.31 11.98 5.29
N ALA A 41 -14.52 10.75 4.80
CA ALA A 41 -13.44 9.84 4.44
C ALA A 41 -12.48 10.45 3.39
N VAL A 42 -13.03 11.10 2.36
CA VAL A 42 -12.24 11.81 1.33
C VAL A 42 -11.40 12.92 1.95
N ARG A 43 -11.96 13.72 2.86
CA ARG A 43 -11.23 14.81 3.54
C ARG A 43 -10.13 14.28 4.47
N VAL A 44 -10.37 13.16 5.15
CA VAL A 44 -9.34 12.51 5.98
C VAL A 44 -8.20 12.01 5.10
N TRP A 45 -8.52 11.32 4.02
CA TRP A 45 -7.54 10.82 3.06
C TRP A 45 -6.70 11.95 2.46
N GLN A 46 -7.34 13.04 2.05
CA GLN A 46 -6.65 14.21 1.50
C GLN A 46 -5.63 14.77 2.49
N ARG A 47 -6.03 15.00 3.76
CA ARG A 47 -5.11 15.47 4.81
C ARG A 47 -3.96 14.51 5.06
N MET A 48 -4.22 13.21 5.10
CA MET A 48 -3.16 12.20 5.25
C MET A 48 -2.19 12.24 4.07
N SER A 49 -2.70 12.41 2.85
CA SER A 49 -1.87 12.49 1.64
C SER A 49 -0.95 13.71 1.65
N GLU A 50 -1.47 14.85 2.13
CA GLU A 50 -0.72 16.09 2.29
C GLU A 50 0.37 15.94 3.36
N GLN A 51 0.03 15.36 4.52
CA GLN A 51 1.01 15.04 5.57
C GLN A 51 2.15 14.15 5.04
N LEU A 52 1.80 13.09 4.30
CA LEU A 52 2.79 12.20 3.70
C LEU A 52 3.63 12.88 2.60
N ALA A 53 3.09 13.90 1.92
CA ALA A 53 3.84 14.67 0.94
C ALA A 53 4.83 15.61 1.64
N ASP A 54 4.38 16.30 2.70
CA ASP A 54 5.21 17.15 3.55
C ASP A 54 6.33 16.37 4.22
N GLU A 55 6.04 15.18 4.76
CA GLU A 55 7.05 14.27 5.33
C GLU A 55 8.12 13.90 4.29
N ARG A 56 7.71 13.57 3.06
CA ARG A 56 8.65 13.27 1.98
C ARG A 56 9.49 14.48 1.55
N ALA A 57 8.90 15.68 1.56
CA ALA A 57 9.61 16.91 1.26
C ALA A 57 10.64 17.24 2.35
N GLN A 58 10.27 17.08 3.63
CA GLN A 58 11.14 17.30 4.79
C GLN A 58 12.28 16.28 4.87
N ALA A 59 12.00 15.00 4.65
CA ALA A 59 13.02 13.97 4.68
C ALA A 59 14.08 14.16 3.57
N GLY A 60 13.68 14.78 2.45
CA GLY A 60 14.45 14.75 1.22
C GLY A 60 14.58 13.31 0.70
N SER A 61 14.79 13.16 -0.61
CA SER A 61 15.13 11.84 -1.17
C SER A 61 16.55 11.90 -1.69
N PRO A 62 17.56 11.66 -0.83
CA PRO A 62 18.94 11.79 -1.26
C PRO A 62 19.23 10.74 -2.33
N VAL A 63 19.65 11.23 -3.49
CA VAL A 63 20.18 10.39 -4.58
C VAL A 63 21.67 10.23 -4.32
N VAL A 64 22.10 8.98 -4.15
CA VAL A 64 23.51 8.62 -3.93
C VAL A 64 24.05 7.89 -5.15
N GLN A 65 25.33 8.12 -5.45
CA GLN A 65 26.03 7.41 -6.52
C GLN A 65 26.56 6.07 -5.98
N VAL A 66 26.16 4.96 -6.62
CA VAL A 66 26.73 3.63 -6.38
C VAL A 66 27.37 3.17 -7.69
N ALA A 67 28.70 3.02 -7.71
CA ALA A 67 29.47 2.62 -8.90
C ALA A 67 29.13 3.45 -10.16
N GLY A 68 28.95 4.77 -10.01
CA GLY A 68 28.60 5.70 -11.10
C GLY A 68 27.11 5.73 -11.48
N ARG A 69 26.27 4.88 -10.89
CA ARG A 69 24.81 4.89 -11.10
C ARG A 69 24.12 5.68 -9.98
N ALA A 70 23.26 6.60 -10.37
CA ALA A 70 22.39 7.31 -9.45
C ALA A 70 21.32 6.37 -8.89
N VAL A 71 21.28 6.23 -7.56
CA VAL A 71 20.30 5.40 -6.86
C VAL A 71 19.67 6.23 -5.75
N ARG A 72 18.34 6.21 -5.65
CA ARG A 72 17.60 6.90 -4.60
C ARG A 72 17.75 6.12 -3.29
N LEU A 73 18.17 6.78 -2.21
CA LEU A 73 18.24 6.15 -0.90
C LEU A 73 16.84 5.77 -0.42
N VAL A 74 16.76 4.64 0.28
CA VAL A 74 15.55 4.24 1.00
C VAL A 74 15.34 5.24 2.14
N PRO A 75 14.21 5.98 2.19
CA PRO A 75 13.99 7.07 3.15
C PRO A 75 14.17 6.67 4.62
N ASP A 76 13.86 5.43 4.98
CA ASP A 76 13.93 4.95 6.37
C ASP A 76 15.28 4.35 6.77
N ARG A 77 16.32 4.47 5.94
CA ARG A 77 17.67 4.05 6.36
C ARG A 77 18.21 5.12 7.30
N ALA A 78 18.26 4.82 8.60
CA ALA A 78 18.94 5.67 9.57
C ALA A 78 20.36 6.01 9.05
N PRO A 79 20.68 7.29 8.84
CA PRO A 79 22.02 7.68 8.42
C PRO A 79 23.01 7.35 9.53
N GLY A 80 24.20 6.84 9.16
CA GLY A 80 25.30 6.67 10.12
C GLY A 80 25.22 5.46 11.04
N VAL A 81 24.45 4.42 10.70
CA VAL A 81 24.65 3.10 11.33
C VAL A 81 26.01 2.57 10.89
N ASP A 82 26.99 2.66 11.80
CA ASP A 82 28.34 2.19 11.55
C ASP A 82 28.33 0.70 11.20
N GLU A 83 29.15 0.30 10.23
CA GLU A 83 29.20 -1.10 9.79
C GLU A 83 29.56 -2.04 10.96
N SER A 84 30.33 -1.57 11.95
CA SER A 84 30.69 -2.33 13.14
C SER A 84 29.51 -2.68 14.06
N VAL A 85 28.39 -1.97 13.98
CA VAL A 85 27.20 -2.32 14.80
C VAL A 85 26.33 -3.40 14.18
N LEU A 86 26.57 -3.74 12.91
CA LEU A 86 25.86 -4.83 12.25
C LEU A 86 26.34 -6.19 12.79
N PRO A 87 25.52 -7.25 12.78
CA PRO A 87 26.00 -8.59 13.09
C PRO A 87 27.15 -8.99 12.16
N ALA A 88 28.11 -9.77 12.68
CA ALA A 88 29.36 -10.10 11.99
C ALA A 88 29.16 -10.67 10.57
N ASP A 89 28.09 -11.44 10.36
CA ASP A 89 27.76 -12.01 9.04
C ASP A 89 27.42 -10.92 8.02
N TYR A 90 26.65 -9.91 8.43
CA TYR A 90 26.33 -8.77 7.57
C TYR A 90 27.57 -7.94 7.24
N GLN A 91 28.49 -7.75 8.19
CA GLN A 91 29.77 -7.08 7.93
C GLN A 91 30.61 -7.85 6.90
N ARG A 92 30.70 -9.18 7.02
CA ARG A 92 31.42 -10.03 6.06
C ARG A 92 30.82 -9.98 4.66
N ILE A 93 29.49 -9.96 4.55
CA ILE A 93 28.78 -9.80 3.27
C ILE A 93 29.12 -8.45 2.63
N LEU A 94 29.04 -7.35 3.39
CA LEU A 94 29.31 -6.01 2.87
C LEU A 94 30.77 -5.84 2.43
N ALA A 95 31.72 -6.40 3.19
CA ALA A 95 33.13 -6.44 2.80
C ALA A 95 33.35 -7.20 1.48
N ALA A 96 32.73 -8.37 1.32
CA ALA A 96 32.82 -9.16 0.09
C ALA A 96 32.21 -8.44 -1.12
N VAL A 97 31.05 -7.80 -0.95
CA VAL A 97 30.41 -7.00 -2.02
C VAL A 97 31.29 -5.82 -2.43
N ARG A 98 31.92 -5.16 -1.45
CA ARG A 98 32.81 -4.02 -1.72
C ARG A 98 34.06 -4.46 -2.47
N GLN A 99 34.67 -5.58 -2.09
CA GLN A 99 35.83 -6.14 -2.79
C GLN A 99 35.51 -6.57 -4.22
N ALA A 100 34.32 -7.11 -4.47
CA ALA A 100 33.91 -7.53 -5.80
C ALA A 100 33.69 -6.37 -6.78
N GLY A 101 33.45 -5.15 -6.28
CA GLY A 101 33.32 -3.94 -7.11
C GLY A 101 32.13 -3.96 -8.09
N GLY A 102 31.18 -4.88 -7.91
CA GLY A 102 30.06 -5.12 -8.82
C GLY A 102 29.05 -6.13 -8.26
N PRO A 103 28.04 -6.53 -9.06
CA PRO A 103 27.06 -7.54 -8.64
C PRO A 103 27.74 -8.85 -8.21
N VAL A 104 27.41 -9.34 -7.02
CA VAL A 104 27.98 -10.57 -6.46
C VAL A 104 26.95 -11.69 -6.49
N ALA A 105 27.37 -12.88 -6.94
CA ALA A 105 26.50 -14.05 -6.94
C ALA A 105 26.29 -14.55 -5.49
N THR A 106 25.06 -14.94 -5.16
CA THR A 106 24.71 -15.47 -3.82
C THR A 106 25.64 -16.62 -3.39
N ARG A 107 26.11 -17.43 -4.34
CA ARG A 107 27.09 -18.49 -4.08
C ARG A 107 28.40 -17.97 -3.50
N GLN A 108 28.96 -16.91 -4.09
CA GLN A 108 30.23 -16.32 -3.63
C GLN A 108 30.09 -15.78 -2.19
N ILE A 109 28.93 -15.21 -1.85
CA ILE A 109 28.62 -14.78 -0.49
C ILE A 109 28.51 -15.99 0.47
N GLY A 110 27.85 -17.07 0.04
CA GLY A 110 27.74 -18.30 0.83
C GLY A 110 29.09 -18.97 1.13
N GLU A 111 30.04 -18.89 0.19
CA GLU A 111 31.42 -19.36 0.38
C GLU A 111 32.17 -18.50 1.42
N VAL A 112 32.04 -17.17 1.37
CA VAL A 112 32.62 -16.24 2.37
C VAL A 112 32.06 -16.48 3.78
N LEU A 113 30.80 -16.88 3.88
CA LEU A 113 30.14 -17.12 5.17
C LEU A 113 30.42 -18.51 5.76
N GLY A 114 30.97 -19.44 4.98
CA GLY A 114 31.15 -20.84 5.36
C GLY A 114 29.85 -21.67 5.39
N SER A 115 28.70 -21.03 5.09
CA SER A 115 27.37 -21.65 5.12
C SER A 115 27.11 -22.58 3.92
N TRP A 116 27.93 -22.54 2.87
CA TRP A 116 27.73 -23.36 1.66
C TRP A 116 28.13 -24.84 1.83
N THR A 117 28.61 -25.25 3.01
CA THR A 117 28.95 -26.67 3.30
C THR A 117 27.76 -27.52 3.73
N TRP A 118 26.58 -26.92 3.97
CA TRP A 118 25.36 -27.66 4.28
C TRP A 118 24.41 -27.69 3.08
N GLY A 119 24.45 -28.81 2.36
CA GLY A 119 23.42 -29.40 1.52
C GLY A 119 22.43 -28.49 0.79
N CYS A 120 22.56 -28.44 -0.54
CA CYS A 120 21.46 -28.14 -1.46
C CYS A 120 20.13 -28.75 -0.98
N GLY A 121 19.17 -27.91 -0.57
CA GLY A 121 17.88 -28.40 -0.12
C GLY A 121 16.86 -27.34 0.28
N ALA A 122 16.61 -26.33 -0.57
CA ALA A 122 15.28 -25.74 -0.81
C ALA A 122 15.38 -24.39 -1.55
N SER A 123 14.85 -24.36 -2.78
CA SER A 123 14.08 -23.25 -3.33
C SER A 123 14.72 -21.85 -3.46
N TRP A 124 15.76 -21.70 -4.28
CA TRP A 124 16.08 -20.41 -4.94
C TRP A 124 16.55 -20.54 -6.40
N ASN A 125 16.38 -21.69 -7.04
CA ASN A 125 16.75 -21.90 -8.46
C ASN A 125 15.59 -21.61 -9.43
N ARG A 126 15.02 -20.40 -9.38
CA ARG A 126 14.18 -19.89 -10.47
C ARG A 126 14.16 -18.36 -10.54
N CYS A 127 15.30 -17.69 -10.45
CA CYS A 127 15.43 -16.29 -10.88
C CYS A 127 16.88 -16.09 -11.35
N GLY A 128 17.19 -16.44 -12.59
CA GLY A 128 18.56 -16.28 -13.10
C GLY A 128 18.81 -16.93 -14.46
N ARG A 129 17.86 -16.80 -15.40
CA ARG A 129 18.14 -16.97 -16.83
C ARG A 129 17.05 -16.31 -17.68
N SER A 130 17.17 -15.00 -17.87
CA SER A 130 16.73 -14.22 -19.03
C SER A 130 17.40 -12.86 -18.95
#